data_AF-A0A972N155-F1
#
_entry.id   AF-A0A972N155-F1
#
_cell.length_a   1.000
_cell.length_b   1.000
_cell.length_c   1.000
_cell.angle_alpha   90.00
_cell.angle_beta   90.00
_cell.angle_gamma   90.00
#
_symmetry.space_group_name_H-M   'P 1'
#
loop_
_entity.id
_entity.type
_entity.pdbx_description
1 polymer ?
#
loop_
_entity_poly.entity_id
_entity_poly.type
_entity_poly.pdbx_seq_one_letter_code
_entity_poly.pdbx_strand_id
1 'polypeptide(L)'
;MLLLHILGADTAASDTADTLVRRDRFVKSPTAAALRSAIIPGWGQFYNGAPLKGIFLGGLTLLATSYTAYRYALMRSAGEYSYELTTNFLAALIVNVAVWGYTVADAFVDAYLYGFEEEVDSVLKDLRTSQ
;
A
#
# COMPACT_ATOMS: atom_id res chain seq x y z
N MET A 1 -46.04 32.80 7.08
CA MET A 1 -45.06 32.29 6.09
C MET A 1 -43.59 32.39 6.56
N LEU A 2 -43.31 32.33 7.88
CA LEU A 2 -41.93 32.36 8.41
C LEU A 2 -41.50 31.02 9.06
N LEU A 3 -42.42 30.06 9.19
CA LEU A 3 -42.19 28.81 9.92
C LEU A 3 -41.66 27.65 9.05
N LEU A 4 -41.68 27.79 7.72
CA LEU A 4 -41.25 26.73 6.78
C LEU A 4 -39.77 26.82 6.37
N HIS A 5 -39.12 27.96 6.62
CA HIS A 5 -37.72 28.18 6.21
C HIS A 5 -36.69 27.71 7.25
N ILE A 6 -37.10 27.46 8.50
CA ILE A 6 -36.18 27.05 9.57
C ILE A 6 -35.95 25.53 9.56
N LEU A 7 -36.95 24.72 9.16
CA LEU A 7 -36.87 23.26 9.10
C LEU A 7 -35.97 22.71 7.97
N GLY A 8 -35.79 23.47 6.89
CA GLY A 8 -34.89 23.07 5.78
C GLY A 8 -33.41 23.39 6.02
N ALA A 9 -33.12 24.33 6.93
CA ALA A 9 -31.74 24.72 7.24
C ALA A 9 -31.10 23.75 8.25
N ASP A 10 -31.86 23.27 9.24
CA ASP A 10 -31.37 22.31 10.24
C ASP A 10 -31.06 20.94 9.63
N THR A 11 -31.82 20.52 8.61
CA THR A 11 -31.58 19.27 7.87
C THR A 11 -30.34 19.37 6.99
N ALA A 12 -30.17 20.49 6.26
CA ALA A 12 -28.97 20.73 5.46
C ALA A 12 -27.70 20.86 6.33
N ALA A 13 -27.80 21.52 7.49
CA ALA A 13 -26.70 21.68 8.45
C ALA A 13 -26.35 20.36 9.16
N SER A 14 -27.33 19.50 9.42
CA SER A 14 -27.11 18.13 9.92
C SER A 14 -26.39 17.26 8.88
N ASP A 15 -26.81 17.29 7.61
CA ASP A 15 -26.15 16.55 6.52
C ASP A 15 -24.72 17.05 6.26
N THR A 16 -24.48 18.37 6.35
CA THR A 16 -23.13 18.92 6.25
C THR A 16 -22.28 18.65 7.49
N ALA A 17 -22.87 18.61 8.69
CA ALA A 17 -22.14 18.23 9.91
C ALA A 17 -21.77 16.75 9.89
N ASP A 18 -22.65 15.86 9.41
CA ASP A 18 -22.41 14.42 9.35
C ASP A 18 -21.38 14.05 8.26
N THR A 19 -21.32 14.82 7.17
CA THR A 19 -20.24 14.71 6.16
C THR A 19 -18.91 15.32 6.62
N LEU A 20 -18.91 16.25 7.58
CA LEU A 20 -17.70 16.84 8.17
C LEU A 20 -17.17 16.06 9.38
N VAL A 21 -17.98 15.19 10.00
CA VAL A 21 -17.51 14.15 10.94
C VAL A 21 -16.96 12.96 10.14
N ARG A 22 -16.15 13.26 9.13
CA ARG A 22 -15.36 12.31 8.35
C ARG A 22 -14.17 11.84 9.17
N ARG A 23 -14.44 11.10 10.25
CA ARG A 23 -13.40 10.45 11.04
C ARG A 23 -12.75 9.40 10.15
N ASP A 24 -11.53 9.70 9.72
CA ASP A 24 -10.35 8.85 9.58
C ASP A 24 -10.46 7.45 10.23
N ARG A 25 -11.37 6.63 9.72
CA ARG A 25 -11.46 5.20 10.00
C ARG A 25 -10.56 4.48 9.02
N PHE A 26 -9.26 4.73 9.14
CA PHE A 26 -8.27 3.79 8.64
C PHE A 26 -8.44 2.50 9.44
N VAL A 27 -9.29 1.58 8.97
CA VAL A 27 -9.46 0.24 9.57
C VAL A 27 -8.12 -0.51 9.59
N LYS A 28 -7.24 -0.17 8.63
CA LYS A 28 -5.85 -0.59 8.54
C LYS A 28 -4.92 0.61 8.52
N SER A 29 -3.88 0.60 9.35
CA SER A 29 -2.87 1.66 9.38
C SER A 29 -1.93 1.54 8.17
N PRO A 30 -1.91 2.52 7.24
CA PRO A 30 -1.09 2.45 6.04
C PRO A 30 0.41 2.48 6.32
N THR A 31 0.82 3.27 7.30
CA THR A 31 2.21 3.33 7.76
C THR A 31 2.66 2.01 8.38
N ALA A 32 1.77 1.33 9.11
CA ALA A 32 2.08 0.03 9.67
C ALA A 32 2.15 -1.07 8.59
N ALA A 33 1.36 -0.98 7.52
CA ALA A 33 1.47 -1.87 6.36
C ALA A 33 2.81 -1.68 5.64
N ALA A 34 3.17 -0.42 5.37
CA ALA A 34 4.43 -0.05 4.73
C ALA A 34 5.65 -0.50 5.56
N LEU A 35 5.64 -0.27 6.87
CA LEU A 35 6.73 -0.68 7.76
C LEU A 35 6.94 -2.20 7.75
N ARG A 36 5.85 -2.97 7.72
CA ARG A 36 5.95 -4.44 7.61
C ARG A 36 6.57 -4.86 6.29
N SER A 37 6.14 -4.29 5.16
CA SER A 37 6.76 -4.54 3.86
C SER A 37 8.23 -4.10 3.80
N ALA A 38 8.61 -3.04 4.53
CA ALA A 38 9.99 -2.57 4.57
C ALA A 38 10.91 -3.55 5.30
N ILE A 39 10.44 -4.18 6.38
CA ILE A 39 11.19 -5.19 7.15
C ILE A 39 11.25 -6.51 6.37
N ILE A 40 10.09 -6.99 5.91
CA ILE A 40 9.97 -8.22 5.14
C ILE A 40 9.15 -7.91 3.88
N PRO A 41 9.78 -7.90 2.70
CA PRO A 41 9.08 -7.63 1.45
C PRO A 41 7.87 -8.54 1.26
N GLY A 42 6.70 -7.95 1.03
CA GLY A 42 5.43 -8.66 0.93
C GLY A 42 4.68 -8.87 2.26
N TRP A 43 5.26 -8.59 3.43
CA TRP A 43 4.58 -8.77 4.72
C TRP A 43 3.44 -7.78 4.95
N GLY A 44 3.56 -6.54 4.48
CA GLY A 44 2.47 -5.55 4.55
C GLY A 44 1.20 -6.02 3.85
N GLN A 45 1.32 -6.87 2.82
CA GLN A 45 0.18 -7.42 2.10
C GLN A 45 -0.63 -8.42 2.92
N PHE A 46 0.00 -9.16 3.85
CA PHE A 46 -0.74 -10.00 4.80
C PHE A 46 -1.57 -9.16 5.76
N TYR A 47 -1.05 -8.00 6.19
CA TYR A 47 -1.79 -7.08 7.04
C TYR A 47 -3.03 -6.47 6.34
N ASN A 48 -2.90 -6.24 5.03
CA ASN A 48 -3.97 -5.74 4.15
C ASN A 48 -4.98 -6.83 3.71
N GLY A 49 -4.83 -8.08 4.16
CA GLY A 49 -5.74 -9.16 3.77
C GLY A 49 -5.49 -9.73 2.37
N ALA A 50 -4.34 -9.45 1.76
CA ALA A 50 -3.95 -9.92 0.43
C ALA A 50 -2.73 -10.87 0.48
N PRO A 51 -2.83 -12.06 1.13
CA PRO A 51 -1.69 -12.94 1.35
C PRO A 51 -1.07 -13.49 0.05
N LEU A 52 -1.88 -13.71 -1.01
CA LEU A 52 -1.36 -14.15 -2.30
C LEU A 52 -0.47 -13.08 -2.96
N LYS A 53 -0.84 -11.79 -2.87
CA LYS A 53 0.02 -10.68 -3.29
C LYS A 53 1.32 -10.68 -2.48
N GLY A 54 1.21 -10.88 -1.16
CA GLY A 54 2.37 -10.97 -0.28
C GLY A 54 3.35 -12.08 -0.66
N ILE A 55 2.86 -13.28 -0.96
CA ILE A 55 3.69 -14.41 -1.43
C ILE A 55 4.35 -14.07 -2.76
N PHE A 56 3.58 -13.52 -3.72
CA PHE A 56 4.10 -13.15 -5.04
C PHE A 56 5.20 -12.09 -4.95
N LEU A 57 4.96 -10.99 -4.24
CA LEU A 57 5.92 -9.90 -4.08
C LEU A 57 7.13 -10.31 -3.23
N GLY A 58 6.92 -11.14 -2.21
CA GLY A 58 8.01 -11.72 -1.42
C GLY A 58 8.89 -12.64 -2.27
N GLY A 59 8.29 -13.50 -3.09
CA GLY A 59 9.00 -14.36 -4.04
C GLY A 59 9.78 -13.57 -5.09
N LEU A 60 9.18 -12.52 -5.67
CA LEU A 60 9.84 -11.64 -6.62
C LEU A 60 11.05 -10.93 -6.00
N THR A 61 10.91 -10.46 -4.76
CA THR A 61 12.01 -9.82 -4.04
C THR A 61 13.12 -10.81 -3.71
N LEU A 62 12.78 -12.03 -3.29
CA LEU A 62 13.74 -13.10 -3.05
C LEU A 62 14.57 -13.39 -4.31
N LEU A 63 13.91 -13.53 -5.47
CA LEU A 63 14.60 -13.74 -6.75
C LEU A 63 15.54 -12.58 -7.10
N ALA A 64 15.08 -11.34 -6.97
CA ALA A 64 15.90 -10.16 -7.24
C ALA A 64 17.11 -10.08 -6.29
N THR A 65 16.93 -10.41 -5.01
CA THR A 65 18.00 -10.42 -4.01
C THR A 65 18.99 -11.56 -4.27
N SER A 66 18.52 -12.76 -4.61
CA SER A 66 19.37 -13.89 -5.01
C SER A 66 20.19 -13.56 -6.26
N TYR A 67 19.57 -12.92 -7.26
CA TYR A 67 20.28 -12.47 -8.46
C TYR A 67 21.34 -11.42 -8.15
N THR A 68 21.02 -10.45 -7.28
CA THR A 68 21.97 -9.42 -6.84
C THR A 68 23.14 -10.03 -6.07
N ALA A 69 22.88 -10.99 -5.18
CA ALA A 69 23.89 -11.73 -4.44
C ALA A 69 24.80 -12.55 -5.38
N TYR A 70 24.23 -13.17 -6.41
CA TYR A 70 24.99 -13.87 -7.44
C TYR A 70 25.91 -12.92 -8.21
N ARG A 71 25.41 -11.76 -8.65
CA ARG A 71 26.24 -10.74 -9.33
C ARG A 71 27.34 -10.18 -8.41
N TYR A 72 27.03 -10.00 -7.14
CA TYR A 72 28.01 -9.59 -6.12
C TYR A 72 29.12 -10.64 -5.97
N ALA A 73 28.77 -11.93 -5.89
CA ALA A 73 29.74 -13.01 -5.78
C ALA A 73 30.68 -13.07 -7.00
N LEU A 74 30.14 -12.93 -8.22
CA LEU A 74 30.95 -12.85 -9.44
C LEU A 74 31.92 -11.66 -9.40
N MET A 75 31.41 -10.46 -9.10
CA MET A 75 32.24 -9.24 -8.97
C MET A 75 33.34 -9.42 -7.92
N ARG A 76 33.02 -10.03 -6.77
CA ARG A 76 33.97 -10.26 -5.68
C ARG A 76 35.04 -11.29 -6.02
N SER A 77 34.71 -12.27 -6.85
CA SER A 77 35.59 -13.38 -7.25
C SER A 77 36.60 -13.02 -8.34
N ALA A 78 36.34 -11.98 -9.13
CA ALA A 78 37.17 -11.61 -10.28
C ALA A 78 38.60 -11.14 -9.90
N GLY A 79 38.83 -10.78 -8.63
CA GLY A 79 40.16 -10.42 -8.10
C GLY A 79 40.65 -9.04 -8.53
N GLU A 80 40.44 -8.67 -9.79
CA GLU A 80 40.72 -7.34 -10.36
C GLU A 80 39.42 -6.57 -10.65
N TYR A 81 39.53 -5.24 -10.72
CA TYR A 81 38.38 -4.39 -11.01
C TYR A 81 37.89 -4.60 -12.45
N SER A 82 36.75 -5.28 -12.60
CA SER A 82 36.04 -5.42 -13.87
C SER A 82 34.88 -4.42 -13.94
N TYR A 83 34.94 -3.50 -14.91
CA TYR A 83 33.88 -2.52 -15.15
C TYR A 83 32.54 -3.19 -15.48
N GLU A 84 32.57 -4.27 -16.26
CA GLU A 84 31.36 -5.00 -16.67
C GLU A 84 30.70 -5.71 -15.48
N LEU A 85 31.48 -6.42 -14.65
CA LEU A 85 30.92 -7.11 -13.48
C LEU A 85 30.36 -6.12 -12.47
N THR A 86 31.07 -5.00 -12.25
CA THR A 86 30.66 -3.92 -11.35
C THR A 86 29.37 -3.26 -11.83
N THR A 87 29.30 -2.85 -13.10
CA THR A 87 28.11 -2.21 -13.68
C THR A 87 26.89 -3.13 -13.61
N ASN A 88 27.06 -4.41 -13.92
CA ASN A 88 25.96 -5.38 -13.83
C ASN A 88 25.51 -5.66 -12.38
N PHE A 89 26.43 -5.68 -11.41
CA PHE A 89 26.07 -5.76 -9.99
C PHE A 89 25.29 -4.52 -9.55
N LEU A 90 25.75 -3.31 -9.92
CA LEU A 90 25.06 -2.06 -9.62
C LEU A 90 23.67 -2.01 -10.27
N ALA A 91 23.55 -2.45 -11.52
CA ALA A 91 22.25 -2.56 -12.20
C ALA A 91 21.31 -3.52 -11.46
N ALA A 92 21.80 -4.70 -11.06
CA ALA A 92 21.02 -5.66 -10.27
C ALA A 92 20.58 -5.08 -8.92
N LEU A 93 21.49 -4.35 -8.25
CA LEU A 93 21.21 -3.69 -6.97
C LEU A 93 20.14 -2.59 -7.11
N ILE A 94 20.23 -1.76 -8.15
CA ILE A 94 19.22 -0.73 -8.45
C ILE A 94 17.85 -1.37 -8.67
N VAL A 95 17.79 -2.43 -9.47
CA VAL A 95 16.55 -3.19 -9.70
C VAL A 95 16.03 -3.79 -8.39
N ASN A 96 16.89 -4.35 -7.54
CA ASN A 96 16.49 -4.93 -6.26
C ASN A 96 15.90 -3.87 -5.31
N VAL A 97 16.53 -2.70 -5.21
CA VAL A 97 16.02 -1.58 -4.41
C VAL A 97 14.70 -1.05 -4.99
N ALA A 98 14.56 -0.98 -6.31
CA ALA A 98 13.32 -0.57 -6.96
C ALA A 98 12.18 -1.56 -6.67
N VAL A 99 12.44 -2.87 -6.77
CA VAL A 99 11.46 -3.92 -6.42
C VAL A 99 11.09 -3.81 -4.93
N TRP A 100 12.07 -3.69 -4.04
CA TRP A 100 11.83 -3.52 -2.60
C TRP A 100 10.94 -2.30 -2.32
N GLY A 101 11.29 -1.13 -2.88
CA GLY A 101 10.52 0.11 -2.72
C GLY A 101 9.09 -0.01 -3.29
N TYR A 102 8.92 -0.70 -4.42
CA TYR A 102 7.61 -1.00 -4.98
C TYR A 102 6.75 -1.82 -4.01
N THR A 103 7.30 -2.86 -3.36
CA THR A 103 6.53 -3.65 -2.39
C THR A 103 6.06 -2.85 -1.16
N VAL A 104 6.84 -1.84 -0.77
CA VAL A 104 6.48 -0.91 0.32
C VAL A 104 5.37 0.04 -0.10
N ALA A 105 5.52 0.65 -1.28
CA ALA A 105 4.54 1.57 -1.84
C ALA A 105 3.19 0.89 -2.10
N ASP A 106 3.20 -0.31 -2.69
CA ASP A 106 2.00 -1.09 -2.98
C ASP A 106 1.23 -1.43 -1.69
N ALA A 107 1.93 -1.88 -0.64
CA ALA A 107 1.30 -2.16 0.64
C ALA A 107 0.76 -0.90 1.34
N PHE A 108 1.41 0.25 1.16
CA PHE A 108 0.91 1.53 1.66
C PHE A 108 -0.39 1.93 0.95
N VAL A 109 -0.41 1.89 -0.38
CA VAL A 109 -1.58 2.26 -1.20
C VAL A 109 -2.74 1.33 -0.92
N ASP A 110 -2.52 0.01 -0.88
CA ASP A 110 -3.58 -0.98 -0.57
C ASP A 110 -4.18 -0.71 0.82
N ALA A 111 -3.37 -0.42 1.83
CA ALA A 111 -3.85 -0.11 3.18
C ALA A 111 -4.61 1.21 3.25
N TYR A 112 -4.18 2.21 2.47
CA TYR A 112 -4.82 3.51 2.39
C TYR A 112 -6.21 3.42 1.74
N LEU A 113 -6.33 2.62 0.67
CA LEU A 113 -7.58 2.44 -0.06
C LEU A 113 -8.56 1.48 0.63
N TYR A 114 -8.07 0.55 1.46
CA TYR A 114 -8.93 -0.40 2.17
C TYR A 114 -10.03 0.30 2.99
N GLY A 115 -9.71 1.38 3.69
CA GLY A 115 -10.71 2.13 4.47
C GLY A 115 -11.74 2.85 3.59
N PHE A 116 -11.37 3.24 2.37
CA PHE A 116 -12.27 3.89 1.42
C PHE A 116 -13.26 2.90 0.81
N GLU A 117 -12.80 1.69 0.44
CA GLU A 117 -13.67 0.65 -0.12
C GLU A 117 -14.74 0.19 0.89
N GLU A 118 -14.35 -0.01 2.16
CA GLU A 118 -15.27 -0.41 3.22
C GLU A 118 -16.33 0.68 3.50
N GLU A 119 -15.95 1.96 3.41
CA GLU A 119 -16.87 3.09 3.53
C GLU A 119 -17.89 3.11 2.39
N VAL A 120 -17.43 3.02 1.14
CA VAL A 120 -18.30 3.00 -0.05
C VAL A 120 -19.29 1.84 0.02
N ASP A 121 -18.84 0.64 0.37
CA ASP A 121 -19.70 -0.54 0.48
C ASP A 121 -20.77 -0.38 1.58
N SER A 122 -20.41 0.25 2.71
CA SER A 122 -21.36 0.52 3.79
C SER A 122 -22.48 1.48 3.33
N VAL A 123 -22.11 2.58 2.67
CA VAL A 123 -23.08 3.56 2.15
C VAL A 123 -23.99 2.92 1.10
N LEU A 124 -23.42 2.13 0.17
CA LEU A 124 -24.21 1.43 -0.84
C LEU A 124 -25.19 0.41 -0.25
N LYS A 125 -24.79 -0.27 0.83
CA LYS A 125 -25.65 -1.23 1.52
C LYS A 125 -26.86 -0.55 2.17
N ASP A 126 -26.66 0.60 2.80
CA ASP A 126 -27.72 1.37 3.48
C ASP A 126 -28.73 1.95 2.47
N LEU A 127 -28.25 2.42 1.31
CA LEU A 127 -29.10 2.88 0.21
C LEU A 127 -29.98 1.75 -0.36
N ARG A 128 -29.50 0.51 -0.37
CA ARG A 128 -30.29 -0.64 -0.85
C ARG A 128 -31.33 -1.10 0.16
N THR A 129 -31.08 -0.93 1.46
CA THR A 129 -32.01 -1.38 2.53
C THR A 129 -33.09 -0.35 2.87
N SER A 130 -32.99 0.87 2.36
CA SER A 130 -33.94 1.96 2.57
C SER A 130 -35.01 2.11 1.47
N GLN A 131 -34.98 1.22 0.46
CA GLN A 131 -36.03 1.03 -0.55
C GLN A 131 -36.83 -0.23 -0.27
#